data_AF-A0AB35MF72-F1
#
_entry.id   AF-A0AB35MF72-F1
#
_cell.length_a   1.000
_cell.length_b   1.000
_cell.length_c   1.000
_cell.angle_alpha   90.00
_cell.angle_beta   90.00
_cell.angle_gamma   90.00
#
_symmetry.space_group_name_H-M   'P 1'
#
loop_
_entity.id
_entity.type
_entity.pdbx_description
1 polymer ?
#
loop_
_entity_poly.entity_id
_entity_poly.type
_entity_poly.pdbx_seq_one_letter_code
_entity_poly.pdbx_strand_id
1 'polypeptide(L)'
;MSVPALVRRGLAASVVLVAALALAAPAAAHTALVSSSPADGDTVTELTEVSLEFTEQLLDIGNELVMVAPDGTPTELEIGEVTETVTAEVPEGAIAPGENTLRFRVVSADGHPIEGSIAFTYAPDEHTPSPAPVVTVTATATPASSPSASATPAPSSPTPSATPDAVAATSGVPGWGWILGGAGAIAAVATTVILMRGRGAGRG
;
A
#
# COMPACT_ATOMS: atom_id res chain seq x y z
N MET A 1 58.35 14.07 -10.81
CA MET A 1 57.76 13.11 -11.77
C MET A 1 56.41 13.65 -12.23
N SER A 2 56.34 14.14 -13.46
CA SER A 2 55.08 14.67 -14.01
C SER A 2 54.14 13.53 -14.33
N VAL A 3 52.97 13.52 -13.70
CA VAL A 3 51.93 12.53 -14.00
C VAL A 3 51.50 12.71 -15.47
N PRO A 4 51.57 11.69 -16.32
CA PRO A 4 51.26 11.83 -17.73
C PRO A 4 49.80 12.24 -17.90
N ALA A 5 49.52 13.12 -18.88
CA ALA A 5 48.22 13.74 -19.08
C ALA A 5 47.06 12.72 -19.20
N LEU A 6 47.34 11.52 -19.71
CA LEU A 6 46.38 10.40 -19.78
C LEU A 6 45.92 9.92 -18.40
N VAL A 7 46.81 9.85 -17.42
CA VAL A 7 46.51 9.38 -16.05
C VAL A 7 45.66 10.42 -15.31
N ARG A 8 45.93 11.71 -15.52
CA ARG A 8 45.12 12.80 -14.96
C ARG A 8 43.70 12.81 -15.55
N ARG A 9 43.56 12.53 -16.85
CA ARG A 9 42.27 12.44 -17.54
C ARG A 9 41.44 11.24 -17.09
N GLY A 10 42.07 10.08 -16.88
CA GLY A 10 41.38 8.88 -16.38
C GLY A 10 40.81 9.07 -14.98
N LEU A 11 41.61 9.61 -14.06
CA LEU A 11 41.16 9.88 -12.68
C LEU A 11 40.01 10.90 -12.64
N ALA A 12 40.10 11.96 -13.46
CA ALA A 12 39.04 12.97 -13.55
C ALA A 12 37.72 12.35 -14.05
N ALA A 13 37.77 11.49 -15.07
CA ALA A 13 36.59 10.80 -15.58
C ALA A 13 35.96 9.87 -14.52
N SER A 14 36.77 9.16 -13.74
CA SER A 14 36.28 8.30 -12.65
C SER A 14 35.62 9.10 -11.53
N VAL A 15 36.18 10.25 -11.14
CA VAL A 15 35.59 11.12 -10.13
C VAL A 15 34.25 11.69 -10.61
N VAL A 16 34.17 12.12 -11.87
CA VAL A 16 32.92 12.60 -12.47
C VAL A 16 31.86 11.50 -12.49
N LEU A 17 32.23 10.26 -12.85
CA LEU A 17 31.32 9.13 -12.86
C LEU A 17 30.80 8.80 -11.45
N VAL A 18 31.68 8.71 -10.45
CA VAL A 18 31.27 8.43 -9.06
C VAL A 18 30.39 9.55 -8.51
N ALA A 19 30.71 10.82 -8.81
CA ALA A 19 29.86 11.94 -8.45
C ALA A 19 28.49 11.87 -9.14
N ALA A 20 28.43 11.48 -10.42
CA ALA A 20 27.18 11.31 -11.14
C ALA A 20 26.30 10.18 -10.55
N LEU A 21 26.90 9.04 -10.18
CA LEU A 21 26.16 7.97 -9.51
C LEU A 21 25.72 8.34 -8.09
N ALA A 22 26.49 9.16 -7.38
CA ALA A 22 26.11 9.67 -6.06
C ALA A 22 24.96 10.68 -6.12
N LEU A 23 24.73 11.29 -7.29
CA LEU A 23 23.62 12.20 -7.57
C LEU A 23 22.40 11.49 -8.17
N ALA A 24 22.49 10.19 -8.49
CA ALA A 24 21.35 9.44 -8.98
C ALA A 24 20.33 9.27 -7.85
N ALA A 25 19.19 9.97 -7.96
CA ALA A 25 18.07 9.78 -7.03
C ALA A 25 17.52 8.36 -7.14
N PRO A 26 16.98 7.79 -6.06
CA PRO A 26 16.19 6.57 -6.14
C PRO A 26 15.10 6.73 -7.20
N ALA A 27 14.97 5.77 -8.11
CA ALA A 27 13.80 5.72 -8.98
C ALA A 27 12.57 5.49 -8.10
N ALA A 28 11.59 6.39 -8.16
CA ALA A 28 10.35 6.29 -7.40
C ALA A 28 9.65 4.98 -7.78
N ALA A 29 9.50 4.08 -6.81
CA ALA A 29 8.85 2.80 -7.02
C ALA A 29 7.33 3.00 -6.85
N HIS A 30 6.70 3.54 -7.89
CA HIS A 30 5.26 3.62 -8.16
C HIS A 30 4.37 4.31 -7.11
N THR A 31 3.40 5.08 -7.59
CA THR A 31 2.33 5.61 -6.75
C THR A 31 1.51 4.46 -6.17
N ALA A 32 1.28 4.46 -4.86
CA ALA A 32 0.51 3.46 -4.13
C ALA A 32 -0.55 4.11 -3.24
N LEU A 33 -1.65 3.40 -2.98
CA LEU A 33 -2.66 3.83 -2.01
C LEU A 33 -2.06 3.77 -0.60
N VAL A 34 -2.10 4.88 0.12
CA VAL A 34 -1.62 5.06 1.51
C VAL A 34 -2.74 4.76 2.49
N SER A 35 -3.90 5.38 2.26
CA SER A 35 -5.09 5.23 3.11
C SER A 35 -6.36 5.57 2.36
N SER A 36 -7.49 5.09 2.87
CA SER A 36 -8.82 5.43 2.38
C SER A 36 -9.79 5.70 3.53
N SER A 37 -10.79 6.53 3.27
CA SER A 37 -11.97 6.70 4.09
C SER A 37 -13.21 6.47 3.23
N PRO A 38 -14.00 5.42 3.49
CA PRO A 38 -13.80 4.36 4.48
C PRO A 38 -12.54 3.52 4.23
N ALA A 39 -11.98 2.89 5.27
CA ALA A 39 -10.92 1.90 5.08
C ALA A 39 -11.50 0.57 4.58
N ASP A 40 -10.66 -0.27 3.99
CA ASP A 40 -11.07 -1.60 3.55
C ASP A 40 -11.51 -2.46 4.75
N GLY A 41 -12.72 -3.00 4.66
CA GLY A 41 -13.39 -3.75 5.72
C GLY A 41 -14.08 -2.89 6.80
N ASP A 42 -14.09 -1.55 6.68
CA ASP A 42 -14.76 -0.70 7.66
C ASP A 42 -16.27 -0.88 7.66
N THR A 43 -16.89 -0.65 8.82
CA THR A 43 -18.34 -0.50 8.96
C THR A 43 -18.66 0.94 9.30
N VAL A 44 -19.46 1.60 8.46
CA VAL A 44 -19.85 3.01 8.63
C VAL A 44 -21.37 3.13 8.80
N THR A 45 -21.82 4.02 9.67
CA THR A 45 -23.24 4.33 9.91
C THR A 45 -23.73 5.52 9.07
N GLU A 46 -22.81 6.37 8.64
CA GLU A 46 -23.03 7.51 7.75
C GLU A 46 -21.85 7.64 6.78
N LEU A 47 -22.12 8.10 5.56
CA LEU A 47 -21.07 8.34 4.57
C LEU A 47 -21.52 9.42 3.59
N THR A 48 -20.92 10.61 3.68
CA THR A 48 -21.20 11.75 2.80
C THR A 48 -20.08 12.05 1.82
N GLU A 49 -18.88 11.58 2.10
CA GLU A 49 -17.68 11.80 1.29
C GLU A 49 -16.77 10.57 1.38
N VAL A 50 -16.10 10.24 0.28
CA VAL A 50 -15.01 9.28 0.24
C VAL A 50 -13.68 9.99 -0.02
N SER A 51 -12.59 9.46 0.52
CA SER A 51 -11.24 9.97 0.25
C SER A 51 -10.23 8.84 0.09
N LEU A 52 -9.28 9.04 -0.82
CA LEU A 52 -8.17 8.12 -1.08
C LEU A 52 -6.87 8.92 -1.16
N GLU A 53 -5.93 8.62 -0.28
CA GLU A 53 -4.60 9.23 -0.22
C GLU A 53 -3.57 8.32 -0.88
N PHE A 54 -2.70 8.89 -1.71
CA PHE A 54 -1.66 8.19 -2.44
C PHE A 54 -0.27 8.71 -2.07
N THR A 55 0.77 7.91 -2.35
CA THR A 55 2.16 8.26 -2.02
C THR A 55 2.74 9.39 -2.85
N GLU A 56 2.08 9.78 -3.94
CA GLU A 56 2.52 10.83 -4.86
C GLU A 56 1.33 11.64 -5.37
N GLN A 57 1.63 12.81 -5.93
CA GLN A 57 0.62 13.67 -6.55
C GLN A 57 -0.07 12.96 -7.72
N LEU A 58 -1.38 13.13 -7.81
CA LEU A 58 -2.18 12.68 -8.93
C LEU A 58 -2.29 13.79 -9.98
N LEU A 59 -2.43 13.38 -11.24
CA LEU A 59 -2.82 14.26 -12.33
C LEU A 59 -4.34 14.37 -12.36
N ASP A 60 -4.86 15.58 -12.55
CA ASP A 60 -6.29 15.82 -12.71
C ASP A 60 -6.76 15.53 -14.15
N ILE A 61 -6.62 14.26 -14.55
CA ILE A 61 -6.99 13.78 -15.88
C ILE A 61 -7.34 12.29 -15.86
N GLY A 62 -8.56 11.95 -16.26
CA GLY A 62 -8.99 10.56 -16.40
C GLY A 62 -9.13 9.81 -15.07
N ASN A 63 -9.25 10.53 -13.96
CA ASN A 63 -9.60 9.93 -12.67
C ASN A 63 -11.09 9.57 -12.67
N GLU A 64 -11.44 8.46 -12.00
CA GLU A 64 -12.80 7.94 -11.92
C GLU A 64 -12.99 7.29 -10.55
N LEU A 65 -14.10 7.63 -9.88
CA LEU A 65 -14.55 6.97 -8.65
C LEU A 65 -15.96 6.43 -8.89
N VAL A 66 -16.18 5.15 -8.61
CA VAL A 66 -17.47 4.49 -8.82
C VAL A 66 -17.85 3.73 -7.56
N MET A 67 -19.00 4.11 -6.98
CA MET A 67 -19.63 3.36 -5.91
C MET A 67 -20.43 2.20 -6.48
N VAL A 68 -20.28 0.99 -5.94
CA VAL A 68 -21.08 -0.18 -6.29
C VAL A 68 -21.83 -0.62 -5.05
N ALA A 69 -23.16 -0.54 -5.11
CA ALA A 69 -24.06 -0.94 -4.04
C ALA A 69 -24.16 -2.50 -3.95
N PRO A 70 -24.69 -3.07 -2.85
CA PRO A 70 -24.80 -4.52 -2.65
C PRO A 70 -25.60 -5.27 -3.72
N ASP A 71 -26.51 -4.57 -4.42
CA ASP A 71 -27.30 -5.10 -5.53
C ASP A 71 -26.52 -5.11 -6.87
N GLY A 72 -25.28 -4.61 -6.86
CA GLY A 72 -24.41 -4.48 -8.02
C GLY A 72 -24.63 -3.21 -8.83
N THR A 73 -25.49 -2.29 -8.38
CA THR A 73 -25.75 -1.02 -9.08
C THR A 73 -24.53 -0.10 -8.98
N PRO A 74 -23.91 0.29 -10.12
CA PRO A 74 -22.81 1.24 -10.12
C PRO A 74 -23.33 2.68 -10.17
N THR A 75 -22.70 3.56 -9.41
CA THR A 75 -22.92 5.01 -9.39
C THR A 75 -21.57 5.72 -9.50
N GLU A 76 -21.37 6.46 -10.59
CA GLU A 76 -20.19 7.32 -10.75
C GLU A 76 -20.28 8.49 -9.78
N LEU A 77 -19.18 8.79 -9.09
CA LEU A 77 -19.09 9.87 -8.12
C LEU A 77 -18.45 11.10 -8.75
N GLU A 78 -18.94 12.28 -8.38
CA GLU A 78 -18.34 13.55 -8.81
C GLU A 78 -17.06 13.80 -8.01
N ILE A 79 -15.92 13.75 -8.70
CA ILE A 79 -14.61 14.00 -8.10
C ILE A 79 -14.47 15.48 -7.77
N GLY A 80 -14.09 15.76 -6.53
CA GLY A 80 -13.77 17.09 -6.03
C GLY A 80 -12.32 17.47 -6.29
N GLU A 81 -11.58 17.74 -5.21
CA GLU A 81 -10.17 18.14 -5.30
C GLU A 81 -9.27 16.93 -5.61
N VAL A 82 -8.30 17.12 -6.50
CA VAL A 82 -7.30 16.12 -6.87
C VAL A 82 -5.90 16.65 -6.52
N THR A 83 -5.28 16.05 -5.51
CA THR A 83 -3.90 16.33 -5.08
C THR A 83 -3.14 15.00 -4.91
N GLU A 84 -2.46 14.79 -3.78
CA GLU A 84 -2.06 13.45 -3.30
C GLU A 84 -3.29 12.68 -2.80
N THR A 85 -4.35 13.41 -2.44
CA THR A 85 -5.64 12.86 -2.06
C THR A 85 -6.67 13.19 -3.13
N VAL A 86 -7.52 12.22 -3.46
CA VAL A 86 -8.74 12.43 -4.25
C VAL A 86 -9.95 12.26 -3.35
N THR A 87 -10.90 13.19 -3.45
CA THR A 87 -12.18 13.14 -2.72
C THR A 87 -13.36 13.13 -3.66
N ALA A 88 -14.49 12.59 -3.20
CA ALA A 88 -15.76 12.71 -3.89
C ALA A 88 -16.93 12.68 -2.91
N GLU A 89 -17.94 13.51 -3.17
CA GLU A 89 -19.20 13.47 -2.44
C GLU A 89 -19.97 12.18 -2.78
N VAL A 90 -20.63 11.60 -1.80
CA VAL A 90 -21.47 10.40 -1.97
C VAL A 90 -22.93 10.86 -2.08
N PRO A 91 -23.54 10.81 -3.28
CA PRO A 91 -24.92 11.24 -3.44
C PRO A 91 -25.89 10.25 -2.79
N GLU A 92 -27.08 10.74 -2.41
CA GLU A 92 -28.14 9.89 -1.87
C GLU A 92 -28.48 8.76 -2.85
N GLY A 93 -28.55 7.53 -2.32
CA GLY A 93 -28.84 6.34 -3.11
C GLY A 93 -27.64 5.72 -3.83
N ALA A 94 -26.43 6.31 -3.76
CA ALA A 94 -25.22 5.66 -4.25
C ALA A 94 -24.84 4.42 -3.42
N ILE A 95 -25.17 4.43 -2.13
CA ILE A 95 -24.95 3.33 -1.18
C ILE A 95 -26.27 2.76 -0.69
N ALA A 96 -26.25 1.49 -0.31
CA ALA A 96 -27.37 0.83 0.36
C ALA A 96 -26.89 -0.03 1.54
N PRO A 97 -27.75 -0.35 2.53
CA PRO A 97 -27.35 -1.15 3.69
C PRO A 97 -26.73 -2.49 3.26
N GLY A 98 -25.55 -2.82 3.82
CA GLY A 98 -24.77 -3.99 3.46
C GLY A 98 -23.39 -3.66 2.89
N GLU A 99 -22.78 -4.63 2.20
CA GLU A 99 -21.45 -4.49 1.61
C GLU A 99 -21.49 -3.63 0.34
N ASN A 100 -20.78 -2.51 0.36
CA ASN A 100 -20.59 -1.60 -0.78
C ASN A 100 -19.13 -1.67 -1.22
N THR A 101 -18.85 -1.35 -2.47
CA THR A 101 -17.49 -1.30 -3.01
C THR A 101 -17.22 0.05 -3.67
N LEU A 102 -16.20 0.76 -3.21
CA LEU A 102 -15.65 1.92 -3.92
C LEU A 102 -14.58 1.44 -4.90
N ARG A 103 -14.83 1.56 -6.20
CA ARG A 103 -13.85 1.31 -7.26
C ARG A 103 -13.21 2.63 -7.65
N PHE A 104 -11.91 2.61 -7.91
CA PHE A 104 -11.18 3.80 -8.33
C PHE A 104 -10.26 3.52 -9.50
N ARG A 105 -10.07 4.55 -10.31
CA ARG A 105 -9.00 4.70 -11.29
C ARG A 105 -8.41 6.09 -11.12
N VAL A 106 -7.12 6.18 -10.85
CA VAL A 106 -6.40 7.47 -10.73
C VAL A 106 -5.18 7.48 -11.63
N VAL A 107 -4.70 8.66 -12.01
CA VAL A 107 -3.47 8.80 -12.81
C VAL A 107 -2.39 9.48 -11.97
N SER A 108 -1.28 8.79 -11.74
CA SER A 108 -0.14 9.33 -10.99
C SER A 108 0.62 10.41 -11.77
N ALA A 109 1.45 11.19 -11.09
CA ALA A 109 2.27 12.26 -11.69
C ALA A 109 3.20 11.78 -12.83
N ASP A 110 3.60 10.50 -12.82
CA ASP A 110 4.40 9.89 -13.89
C ASP A 110 3.55 9.37 -15.08
N GLY A 111 2.23 9.54 -15.01
CA GLY A 111 1.28 9.29 -16.10
C GLY A 111 0.72 7.87 -16.16
N HIS A 112 1.00 7.01 -15.16
CA HIS A 112 0.47 5.65 -15.12
C HIS A 112 -0.92 5.63 -14.46
N PRO A 113 -1.91 4.96 -15.07
CA PRO A 113 -3.19 4.71 -14.41
C PRO A 113 -3.02 3.63 -13.34
N ILE A 114 -3.67 3.84 -12.20
CA ILE A 114 -3.73 2.93 -11.05
C ILE A 114 -5.20 2.66 -10.77
N GLU A 115 -5.53 1.38 -10.63
CA GLU A 115 -6.89 0.93 -10.40
C GLU A 115 -6.95 0.09 -9.13
N GLY A 116 -8.09 0.14 -8.44
CA GLY A 116 -8.32 -0.67 -7.26
C GLY A 116 -9.76 -0.60 -6.78
N SER A 117 -9.99 -1.23 -5.64
CA SER A 117 -11.30 -1.27 -4.98
C SER A 117 -11.15 -1.33 -3.47
N ILE A 118 -12.07 -0.70 -2.76
CA ILE A 118 -12.17 -0.70 -1.30
C ILE A 118 -13.57 -1.23 -0.95
N ALA A 119 -13.64 -2.33 -0.21
CA ALA A 119 -14.91 -2.89 0.25
C ALA A 119 -15.21 -2.38 1.66
N PHE A 120 -16.45 -1.97 1.94
CA PHE A 120 -16.88 -1.52 3.27
C PHE A 120 -18.35 -1.86 3.50
N THR A 121 -18.77 -1.93 4.75
CA THR A 121 -20.18 -2.18 5.14
C THR A 121 -20.85 -0.86 5.52
N TYR A 122 -21.98 -0.56 4.89
CA TYR A 122 -22.88 0.50 5.34
C TYR A 122 -23.96 -0.09 6.24
N ALA A 123 -23.97 0.31 7.50
CA ALA A 123 -24.92 -0.13 8.51
C ALA A 123 -25.56 1.11 9.15
N PRO A 124 -26.50 1.79 8.44
CA PRO A 124 -27.14 2.97 8.99
C PRO A 124 -27.84 2.66 10.30
N ASP A 125 -27.79 3.59 11.24
CA ASP A 125 -28.57 3.48 12.46
C ASP A 125 -30.06 3.42 12.08
N GLU A 126 -30.65 2.24 12.22
CA GLU A 126 -32.07 2.02 12.02
C GLU A 126 -32.81 2.89 13.07
N HIS A 127 -33.19 4.11 12.69
CA HIS A 127 -34.26 4.84 13.34
C HIS A 127 -35.58 4.15 12.98
N THR A 128 -35.77 2.90 13.42
CA THR A 128 -37.11 2.40 13.61
C THR A 128 -37.67 3.22 14.78
N PRO A 129 -38.71 4.07 14.61
CA PRO A 129 -39.49 4.46 15.75
C PRO A 129 -40.05 3.15 16.31
N SER A 130 -39.46 2.66 17.41
CA SER A 130 -40.04 1.59 18.19
C SER A 130 -41.49 2.00 18.41
N PRO A 131 -42.50 1.26 17.90
CA PRO A 131 -43.87 1.54 18.29
C PRO A 131 -43.88 1.43 19.81
N ALA A 132 -44.27 2.51 20.48
CA ALA A 132 -44.38 2.54 21.93
C ALA A 132 -45.20 1.31 22.35
N PRO A 133 -44.72 0.46 23.29
CA PRO A 133 -45.51 -0.66 23.78
C PRO A 133 -46.65 -0.10 24.62
N VAL A 134 -47.80 0.17 23.99
CA VAL A 134 -49.08 0.32 24.69
C VAL A 134 -49.67 -1.07 24.86
N VAL A 135 -49.47 -1.69 26.03
CA VAL A 135 -50.54 -2.07 26.99
C VAL A 135 -50.02 -2.97 28.13
N THR A 136 -50.11 -2.41 29.33
CA THR A 136 -50.73 -2.91 30.56
C THR A 136 -50.76 -4.43 30.86
N VAL A 137 -50.10 -4.75 31.98
CA VAL A 137 -50.10 -5.97 32.83
C VAL A 137 -51.39 -6.81 32.91
N THR A 138 -51.24 -8.14 32.95
CA THR A 138 -51.92 -9.05 33.92
C THR A 138 -51.14 -10.37 34.05
N ALA A 139 -50.86 -10.74 35.29
CA ALA A 139 -50.06 -11.88 35.71
C ALA A 139 -50.75 -13.24 35.54
N THR A 140 -49.96 -14.30 35.33
CA THR A 140 -49.90 -15.55 36.14
C THR A 140 -49.37 -16.68 35.27
N ALA A 141 -48.11 -17.05 35.48
CA ALA A 141 -47.61 -18.39 35.18
C ALA A 141 -46.72 -18.84 36.33
N THR A 142 -47.21 -19.86 37.03
CA THR A 142 -46.61 -20.63 38.12
C THR A 142 -45.19 -21.11 37.77
N PRO A 143 -44.24 -21.13 38.73
CA PRO A 143 -42.87 -21.60 38.49
C PRO A 143 -42.76 -23.12 38.70
N ALA A 144 -42.08 -23.84 37.80
CA ALA A 144 -41.49 -25.15 38.11
C ALA A 144 -40.47 -25.60 37.05
N SER A 145 -39.33 -26.07 37.55
CA SER A 145 -38.24 -26.81 36.87
C SER A 145 -37.11 -25.92 36.34
N SER A 146 -36.14 -25.55 37.17
CA SER A 146 -34.96 -26.32 37.61
C SER A 146 -33.85 -26.38 36.55
N PRO A 147 -32.62 -25.94 36.86
CA PRO A 147 -31.54 -25.73 35.91
C PRO A 147 -30.84 -27.05 35.57
N SER A 148 -30.74 -27.38 34.29
CA SER A 148 -29.80 -28.41 33.82
C SER A 148 -28.65 -27.71 33.10
N ALA A 149 -27.66 -27.31 33.89
CA ALA A 149 -26.32 -27.05 33.37
C ALA A 149 -25.76 -28.36 32.82
N SER A 150 -25.58 -28.44 31.51
CA SER A 150 -24.67 -29.40 30.90
C SER A 150 -23.66 -28.63 30.07
N ALA A 151 -22.64 -28.15 30.78
CA ALA A 151 -21.38 -27.77 30.18
C ALA A 151 -20.73 -29.03 29.60
N THR A 152 -20.45 -29.03 28.31
CA THR A 152 -19.41 -29.87 27.73
C THR A 152 -18.71 -29.02 26.69
N PRO A 153 -17.59 -28.36 27.03
CA PRO A 153 -16.71 -27.83 26.01
C PRO A 153 -16.04 -29.03 25.32
N ALA A 154 -16.25 -29.15 24.01
CA ALA A 154 -15.35 -29.93 23.17
C ALA A 154 -14.13 -29.05 22.87
N PRO A 155 -12.91 -29.37 23.35
CA PRO A 155 -11.72 -28.76 22.80
C PRO A 155 -11.47 -29.37 21.42
N SER A 156 -11.91 -28.68 20.37
CA SER A 156 -11.34 -28.88 19.04
C SER A 156 -9.88 -28.46 19.12
N SER A 157 -8.97 -29.43 19.15
CA SER A 157 -7.55 -29.19 19.01
C SER A 157 -7.27 -28.68 17.59
N PRO A 158 -6.76 -27.46 17.36
CA PRO A 158 -6.07 -27.19 16.12
C PRO A 158 -4.69 -27.84 16.21
N THR A 159 -4.42 -28.77 15.31
CA THR A 159 -3.06 -29.20 14.98
C THR A 159 -2.25 -27.97 14.55
N PRO A 160 -1.19 -27.55 15.26
CA PRO A 160 -0.23 -26.64 14.66
C PRO A 160 0.58 -27.45 13.65
N SER A 161 0.21 -27.35 12.37
CA SER A 161 1.11 -27.75 11.30
C SER A 161 2.19 -26.68 11.22
N ALA A 162 3.24 -26.88 12.02
CA ALA A 162 4.48 -26.15 11.90
C ALA A 162 5.19 -26.64 10.63
N THR A 163 5.16 -25.82 9.59
CA THR A 163 6.26 -25.75 8.63
C THR A 163 6.41 -24.29 8.24
N PRO A 164 7.28 -23.53 8.94
CA PRO A 164 7.81 -22.32 8.35
C PRO A 164 8.82 -22.78 7.30
N ASP A 165 8.37 -22.98 6.06
CA ASP A 165 9.31 -22.93 4.94
C ASP A 165 9.61 -21.45 4.74
N ALA A 166 10.63 -21.03 5.48
CA ALA A 166 11.29 -19.75 5.33
C ALA A 166 11.93 -19.71 3.94
N VAL A 167 11.14 -19.40 2.91
CA VAL A 167 11.69 -18.79 1.69
C VAL A 167 12.03 -17.35 2.05
N ALA A 168 13.30 -17.21 2.40
CA ALA A 168 14.01 -15.99 2.65
C ALA A 168 13.43 -14.80 1.85
N ALA A 169 12.92 -13.84 2.62
CA ALA A 169 12.96 -12.45 2.23
C ALA A 169 14.37 -12.14 1.71
N THR A 170 14.51 -12.00 0.38
CA THR A 170 15.61 -11.23 -0.19
C THR A 170 15.13 -9.78 -0.08
N SER A 171 15.13 -9.24 1.14
CA SER A 171 16.22 -8.39 1.60
C SER A 171 16.36 -7.21 0.64
N GLY A 172 15.77 -6.07 1.02
CA GLY A 172 16.32 -4.78 0.63
C GLY A 172 17.84 -4.83 0.80
N VAL A 173 18.55 -4.20 -0.14
CA VAL A 173 20.01 -4.27 -0.30
C VAL A 173 20.66 -4.39 1.08
N PRO A 174 21.19 -5.57 1.46
CA PRO A 174 21.62 -5.76 2.83
C PRO A 174 22.78 -4.79 3.10
N GLY A 175 23.09 -4.47 4.36
CA GLY A 175 24.14 -3.50 4.72
C GLY A 175 25.54 -3.75 4.11
N TRP A 176 25.74 -4.84 3.35
CA TRP A 176 26.86 -5.04 2.45
C TRP A 176 26.73 -4.38 1.07
N GLY A 177 25.64 -3.68 0.72
CA GLY A 177 25.53 -2.93 -0.53
C GLY A 177 26.65 -1.91 -0.71
N TRP A 178 27.07 -1.29 0.40
CA TRP A 178 28.29 -0.47 0.48
C TRP A 178 29.57 -1.28 0.28
N ILE A 179 29.58 -2.56 0.65
CA ILE A 179 30.70 -3.48 0.45
C ILE A 179 30.79 -3.92 -1.01
N LEU A 180 29.67 -4.17 -1.73
CA LEU A 180 29.72 -4.44 -3.18
C LEU A 180 29.96 -3.18 -4.02
N GLY A 181 29.34 -2.04 -3.66
CA GLY A 181 29.61 -0.74 -4.29
C GLY A 181 31.05 -0.28 -4.05
N GLY A 182 31.55 -0.44 -2.82
CA GLY A 182 32.93 -0.16 -2.44
C GLY A 182 33.92 -1.12 -3.08
N ALA A 183 33.61 -2.42 -3.14
CA ALA A 183 34.44 -3.41 -3.83
C ALA A 183 34.50 -3.18 -5.33
N GLY A 184 33.40 -2.74 -5.98
CA GLY A 184 33.38 -2.35 -7.38
C GLY A 184 34.30 -1.16 -7.67
N ALA A 185 34.27 -0.13 -6.82
CA ALA A 185 35.16 1.03 -6.94
C ALA A 185 36.63 0.65 -6.70
N ILE A 186 36.93 -0.16 -5.69
CA ILE A 186 38.28 -0.63 -5.39
C ILE A 186 38.80 -1.55 -6.51
N ALA A 187 37.97 -2.43 -7.06
CA ALA A 187 38.32 -3.30 -8.18
C ALA A 187 38.60 -2.49 -9.46
N ALA A 188 37.82 -1.45 -9.77
CA ALA A 188 38.07 -0.57 -10.90
C ALA A 188 39.42 0.17 -10.77
N VAL A 189 39.75 0.67 -9.57
CA VAL A 189 41.04 1.31 -9.28
C VAL A 189 42.18 0.29 -9.36
N ALA A 190 42.02 -0.89 -8.76
CA ALA A 190 43.04 -1.95 -8.77
C ALA A 190 43.32 -2.47 -10.18
N THR A 191 42.28 -2.70 -10.99
CA THR A 191 42.40 -3.15 -12.39
C THR A 191 43.14 -2.11 -13.23
N THR A 192 42.83 -0.83 -13.03
CA THR A 192 43.52 0.28 -13.69
C THR A 192 45.00 0.33 -13.31
N VAL A 193 45.35 0.15 -12.02
CA VAL A 193 46.74 0.12 -11.54
C VAL A 193 47.51 -1.11 -12.04
N ILE A 194 46.87 -2.28 -12.14
CA ILE A 194 47.48 -3.52 -12.66
C ILE A 194 47.77 -3.40 -14.16
N LEU A 195 46.83 -2.86 -14.95
CA LEU A 195 47.03 -2.56 -16.37
C LEU A 195 48.15 -1.53 -16.61
N MET A 196 48.36 -0.61 -15.66
CA MET A 196 49.48 0.35 -15.67
C MET A 196 50.83 -0.29 -15.34
N ARG A 197 50.87 -1.34 -14.51
CA ARG A 197 52.11 -2.07 -14.17
C ARG A 197 52.54 -3.07 -15.25
N GLY A 198 51.58 -3.71 -15.93
CA GLY A 198 51.88 -4.68 -16.99
C GLY A 198 52.51 -4.08 -18.26
N ARG A 199 52.35 -2.77 -18.50
CA ARG A 199 52.87 -2.09 -19.71
C ARG A 199 54.31 -1.56 -19.56
N GLY A 200 54.94 -1.76 -18.39
CA GLY A 200 56.30 -1.29 -18.10
C GLY A 200 57.43 -2.30 -18.36
N ALA A 201 57.14 -3.58 -18.60
CA ALA A 201 58.16 -4.64 -18.60
C ALA A 201 58.58 -5.16 -20.00
N GLY A 202 58.13 -4.53 -21.09
CA GLY A 202 58.30 -5.05 -22.46
C GLY A 202 59.31 -4.32 -23.36
N ARG A 203 60.27 -3.56 -22.80
CA ARG A 203 61.34 -2.92 -23.57
C ARG A 203 62.66 -2.96 -22.79
N GLY A 204 63.31 -4.11 -22.85
CA GLY A 204 64.72 -4.32 -22.55
C GLY A 204 65.36 -5.03 -23.73
#